data_AF-A0A177PYZ8-F1
#
_entry.id   AF-A0A177PYZ8-F1
#
_cell.length_a   1.000
_cell.length_b   1.000
_cell.length_c   1.000
_cell.angle_alpha   90.00
_cell.angle_beta   90.00
_cell.angle_gamma   90.00
#
_symmetry.space_group_name_H-M   'P 1'
#
loop_
_entity.id
_entity.type
_entity.pdbx_description
1 polymer ?
#
loop_
_entity_poly.entity_id
_entity_poly.type
_entity_poly.pdbx_seq_one_letter_code
_entity_poly.pdbx_strand_id
1 'polypeptide(L)'
;MPMTPHRPALAGFLLAILASFALFPAVAFAAPADSDPQNPIVRVALSYEGSTEGQCWQWVHKVVEEATGKEIGFDYREGFFEAGAIEVTTKNAAPGDIIQIANDSYTGPDADYDGLHTVIILENHGDGTFKVIDSNSQWDGVVRIRETYDPAASAGRYYGLNFHIYRISSGATVPSDGSRTANPQSAPDIKTGDSATVNTPGECLNLRSGAGLSAARIGCLPHGTLVKILSTPQLIAGRYWANVSSSAGDGWVALEYLKAAAPGAGGGAGSGSTKPPMTFRLFIGSIATR
;
A
#
# COMPACT_ATOMS: atom_id res chain seq x y z
N MET A 1 -19.74 94.99 -2.39
CA MET A 1 -19.54 95.46 -1.00
C MET A 1 -20.85 96.08 -0.54
N PRO A 2 -21.34 95.94 0.71
CA PRO A 2 -20.83 95.16 1.84
C PRO A 2 -21.94 94.44 2.69
N MET A 3 -21.47 93.76 3.76
CA MET A 3 -22.12 93.44 5.06
C MET A 3 -23.12 92.26 5.20
N THR A 4 -22.56 91.17 5.74
CA THR A 4 -23.06 90.28 6.82
C THR A 4 -23.77 91.02 7.98
N PRO A 5 -24.38 90.37 9.01
CA PRO A 5 -24.75 88.94 9.19
C PRO A 5 -26.16 88.75 9.80
N HIS A 6 -26.75 87.56 9.63
CA HIS A 6 -27.70 87.02 10.62
C HIS A 6 -27.32 85.58 10.96
N ARG A 7 -26.93 85.38 12.23
CA ARG A 7 -26.85 84.07 12.85
C ARG A 7 -28.27 83.64 13.24
N PRO A 8 -28.61 82.37 13.07
CA PRO A 8 -29.31 81.71 14.17
C PRO A 8 -28.59 80.44 14.64
N ALA A 9 -28.59 80.37 15.98
CA ALA A 9 -28.44 79.25 16.88
C ALA A 9 -28.49 77.81 16.31
N LEU A 10 -27.49 77.03 16.75
CA LEU A 10 -27.56 75.66 17.26
C LEU A 10 -28.69 74.74 16.78
N ALA A 11 -28.32 73.72 16.01
CA ALA A 11 -28.78 72.36 16.22
C ALA A 11 -27.67 71.41 15.79
N GLY A 12 -27.01 70.79 16.78
CA GLY A 12 -25.98 69.80 16.55
C GLY A 12 -26.58 68.54 15.94
N PHE A 13 -25.98 68.05 14.87
CA PHE A 13 -26.08 66.66 14.44
C PHE A 13 -24.67 66.13 14.25
N LEU A 14 -24.09 65.63 15.35
CA LEU A 14 -23.01 64.67 15.27
C LEU A 14 -23.67 63.37 14.78
N LEU A 15 -23.45 63.01 13.52
CA LEU A 15 -23.74 61.68 13.01
C LEU A 15 -22.75 60.72 13.65
N ALA A 16 -23.13 60.20 14.83
CA ALA A 16 -22.54 58.99 15.35
C ALA A 16 -22.94 57.84 14.42
N ILE A 17 -22.02 57.41 13.57
CA ILE A 17 -22.15 56.13 12.85
C ILE A 17 -22.03 55.05 13.91
N LEU A 18 -23.17 54.65 14.49
CA LEU A 18 -23.31 53.38 15.17
C LEU A 18 -23.17 52.30 14.10
N ALA A 19 -21.95 51.80 13.94
CA ALA A 19 -21.70 50.54 13.27
C ALA A 19 -22.46 49.46 14.05
N SER A 20 -23.68 49.21 13.63
CA SER A 20 -24.48 48.09 14.08
C SER A 20 -23.82 46.85 13.49
N PHE A 21 -22.82 46.32 14.18
CA PHE A 21 -22.37 44.95 13.98
C PHE A 21 -23.56 44.07 14.37
N ALA A 22 -24.44 43.81 13.41
CA ALA A 22 -25.30 42.65 13.49
C ALA A 22 -24.36 41.45 13.60
N LEU A 23 -24.25 40.90 14.81
CA LEU A 23 -23.76 39.55 15.00
C LEU A 23 -24.75 38.63 14.29
N PHE A 24 -24.56 38.48 12.98
CA PHE A 24 -24.91 37.22 12.35
C PHE A 24 -24.05 36.18 13.07
N PRO A 25 -24.64 35.12 13.66
CA PRO A 25 -23.82 33.98 14.02
C PRO A 25 -23.13 33.59 12.71
N ALA A 26 -21.80 33.68 12.71
CA ALA A 26 -21.03 32.99 11.69
C ALA A 26 -21.47 31.53 11.84
N VAL A 27 -22.38 31.09 10.96
CA VAL A 27 -22.50 29.68 10.67
C VAL A 27 -21.16 29.37 10.06
N ALA A 28 -20.23 28.97 10.91
CA ALA A 28 -19.02 28.32 10.47
C ALA A 28 -19.53 27.12 9.68
N PHE A 29 -19.52 27.25 8.36
CA PHE A 29 -19.35 26.09 7.53
C PHE A 29 -18.04 25.50 8.02
N ALA A 30 -18.14 24.47 8.86
CA ALA A 30 -17.02 23.61 9.12
C ALA A 30 -16.47 23.25 7.73
N ALA A 31 -15.18 23.50 7.53
CA ALA A 31 -14.48 22.95 6.39
C ALA A 31 -14.84 21.45 6.30
N PRO A 32 -14.96 20.87 5.08
CA PRO A 32 -15.09 19.43 4.95
C PRO A 32 -14.01 18.77 5.82
N ALA A 33 -14.35 17.67 6.48
CA ALA A 33 -13.46 17.02 7.44
C ALA A 33 -12.20 16.55 6.70
N ASP A 34 -11.21 17.44 6.64
CA ASP A 34 -9.92 17.21 6.02
C ASP A 34 -9.35 15.92 6.62
N SER A 35 -9.00 14.97 5.74
CA SER A 35 -8.32 13.70 6.03
C SER A 35 -7.54 13.76 7.33
N ASP A 36 -7.91 12.99 8.36
CA ASP A 36 -7.24 13.06 9.66
C ASP A 36 -5.74 12.73 9.50
N PRO A 37 -4.83 13.73 9.56
CA PRO A 37 -3.40 13.52 9.29
C PRO A 37 -2.69 12.79 10.45
N GLN A 38 -3.43 12.45 11.52
CA GLN A 38 -2.93 11.68 12.65
C GLN A 38 -2.78 10.18 12.30
N ASN A 39 -3.59 9.63 11.39
CA ASN A 39 -3.48 8.21 11.04
C ASN A 39 -2.14 7.96 10.31
N PRO A 40 -1.28 7.06 10.83
CA PRO A 40 0.04 6.81 10.23
C PRO A 40 -0.03 6.26 8.80
N ILE A 41 -1.04 5.44 8.47
CA ILE A 41 -1.24 4.87 7.12
C ILE A 41 -1.58 6.00 6.15
N VAL A 42 -2.48 6.91 6.53
CA VAL A 42 -2.85 8.08 5.71
C VAL A 42 -1.62 8.97 5.45
N ARG A 43 -0.85 9.27 6.51
CA ARG A 43 0.34 10.11 6.41
C ARG A 43 1.39 9.53 5.46
N VAL A 44 1.65 8.23 5.56
CA VAL A 44 2.59 7.56 4.65
C VAL A 44 2.03 7.54 3.23
N ALA A 45 0.76 7.17 3.04
CA ALA A 45 0.14 7.11 1.72
C ALA A 45 0.23 8.46 0.97
N LEU A 46 -0.10 9.57 1.65
CA LEU A 46 -0.05 10.92 1.06
C LEU A 46 1.36 11.33 0.64
N SER A 47 2.41 10.80 1.28
CA SER A 47 3.80 11.09 0.88
C SER A 47 4.16 10.54 -0.51
N TYR A 48 3.36 9.60 -1.02
CA TYR A 48 3.54 8.99 -2.34
C TYR A 48 2.67 9.61 -3.43
N GLU A 49 1.83 10.61 -3.15
CA GLU A 49 0.95 11.19 -4.16
C GLU A 49 1.74 11.68 -5.40
N GLY A 50 1.33 11.22 -6.59
CA GLY A 50 1.98 11.55 -7.87
C GLY A 50 3.24 10.76 -8.19
N SER A 51 3.72 9.90 -7.29
CA SER A 51 4.87 9.01 -7.54
C SER A 51 4.47 7.73 -8.30
N THR A 52 5.47 7.08 -8.92
CA THR A 52 5.29 5.79 -9.61
C THR A 52 5.70 4.65 -8.69
N GLU A 53 4.72 3.92 -8.16
CA GLU A 53 4.91 2.86 -7.15
C GLU A 53 4.50 1.46 -7.65
N GLY A 54 4.00 1.36 -8.90
CA GLY A 54 3.60 0.08 -9.48
C GLY A 54 2.22 -0.37 -8.99
N GLN A 55 2.03 -1.66 -8.72
CA GLN A 55 0.70 -2.23 -8.46
C GLN A 55 0.07 -1.77 -7.14
N CYS A 56 -1.27 -1.69 -7.11
CA CYS A 56 -2.03 -1.27 -5.92
C CYS A 56 -1.73 -2.13 -4.69
N TRP A 57 -1.73 -3.46 -4.85
CA TRP A 57 -1.47 -4.41 -3.76
C TRP A 57 -0.08 -4.24 -3.15
N GLN A 58 0.95 -4.20 -3.99
CA GLN A 58 2.34 -4.04 -3.57
C GLN A 58 2.56 -2.71 -2.86
N TRP A 59 1.94 -1.64 -3.38
CA TRP A 59 2.02 -0.33 -2.79
C TRP A 59 1.32 -0.26 -1.42
N VAL A 60 0.14 -0.88 -1.26
CA VAL A 60 -0.54 -0.92 0.05
C VAL A 60 0.26 -1.69 1.09
N HIS A 61 0.89 -2.82 0.73
CA HIS A 61 1.80 -3.54 1.63
C HIS A 61 2.93 -2.63 2.13
N LYS A 62 3.59 -1.95 1.18
CA LYS A 62 4.66 -0.99 1.47
C LYS A 62 4.18 0.10 2.44
N VAL A 63 3.04 0.73 2.16
CA VAL A 63 2.49 1.80 3.00
C VAL A 63 2.17 1.30 4.40
N VAL A 64 1.55 0.12 4.53
CA VAL A 64 1.16 -0.43 5.83
C VAL A 64 2.37 -0.83 6.66
N GLU A 65 3.36 -1.45 6.05
CA GLU A 65 4.62 -1.81 6.70
C GLU A 65 5.35 -0.54 7.19
N GLU A 66 5.52 0.46 6.33
CA GLU A 66 6.16 1.73 6.69
C GLU A 66 5.39 2.49 7.79
N ALA A 67 4.06 2.44 7.76
CA ALA A 67 3.21 3.17 8.71
C ALA A 67 3.07 2.48 10.07
N THR A 68 3.08 1.14 10.10
CA THR A 68 2.66 0.37 11.29
C THR A 68 3.67 -0.68 11.74
N GLY A 69 4.65 -1.02 10.90
CA GLY A 69 5.57 -2.14 11.10
C GLY A 69 4.91 -3.52 10.96
N LYS A 70 3.67 -3.59 10.46
CA LYS A 70 2.94 -4.83 10.24
C LYS A 70 2.98 -5.20 8.77
N GLU A 71 3.14 -6.50 8.52
CA GLU A 71 3.08 -7.07 7.18
C GLU A 71 1.69 -7.65 6.93
N ILE A 72 1.11 -7.31 5.77
CA ILE A 72 -0.10 -7.97 5.26
C ILE A 72 0.35 -9.26 4.57
N GLY A 73 -0.34 -10.37 4.86
CA GLY A 73 -0.16 -11.62 4.14
C GLY A 73 -0.56 -11.52 2.66
N PHE A 74 -0.18 -12.48 1.84
CA PHE A 74 -0.37 -12.37 0.39
C PHE A 74 -1.77 -12.77 -0.11
N ASP A 75 -2.62 -13.36 0.74
CA ASP A 75 -4.02 -13.56 0.41
C ASP A 75 -4.79 -12.23 0.52
N TYR A 76 -5.60 -11.91 -0.49
CA TYR A 76 -6.33 -10.65 -0.60
C TYR A 76 -7.40 -10.46 0.49
N ARG A 77 -7.71 -11.46 1.31
CA ARG A 77 -8.56 -11.31 2.50
C ARG A 77 -7.85 -11.72 3.77
N GLU A 78 -7.38 -12.97 3.82
CA GLU A 78 -6.74 -13.52 5.02
C GLU A 78 -5.47 -12.76 5.40
N GLY A 79 -4.74 -12.23 4.41
CA GLY A 79 -3.52 -11.46 4.64
C GLY A 79 -3.73 -10.23 5.53
N PHE A 80 -4.90 -9.61 5.49
CA PHE A 80 -5.23 -8.51 6.40
C PHE A 80 -5.41 -9.01 7.84
N PHE A 81 -6.02 -10.17 8.05
CA PHE A 81 -6.18 -10.75 9.38
C PHE A 81 -4.84 -11.23 9.94
N GLU A 82 -3.92 -11.70 9.10
CA GLU A 82 -2.53 -12.01 9.48
C GLU A 82 -1.79 -10.76 10.00
N ALA A 83 -2.07 -9.58 9.43
CA ALA A 83 -1.58 -8.29 9.95
C ALA A 83 -2.27 -7.85 11.27
N GLY A 84 -3.27 -8.60 11.74
CA GLY A 84 -4.11 -8.28 12.89
C GLY A 84 -5.17 -7.22 12.58
N ALA A 85 -5.66 -7.16 11.35
CA ALA A 85 -6.78 -6.31 11.00
C ALA A 85 -8.09 -6.83 11.60
N ILE A 86 -9.07 -5.93 11.69
CA ILE A 86 -10.49 -6.28 11.83
C ILE A 86 -11.24 -5.83 10.58
N GLU A 87 -12.33 -6.52 10.26
CA GLU A 87 -13.22 -6.07 9.19
C GLU A 87 -14.17 -4.99 9.71
N VAL A 88 -14.43 -3.97 8.88
CA VAL A 88 -15.19 -2.76 9.21
C VAL A 88 -16.31 -2.57 8.20
N THR A 89 -17.49 -2.16 8.69
CA THR A 89 -18.60 -1.79 7.80
C THR A 89 -18.36 -0.45 7.14
N THR A 90 -18.90 -0.20 5.94
CA THR A 90 -18.86 1.11 5.25
C THR A 90 -19.21 2.30 6.15
N LYS A 91 -20.22 2.14 7.02
CA LYS A 91 -20.64 3.19 7.97
C LYS A 91 -19.58 3.56 9.01
N ASN A 92 -18.75 2.60 9.41
CA ASN A 92 -17.74 2.76 10.48
C ASN A 92 -16.33 2.92 9.94
N ALA A 93 -16.17 2.86 8.61
CA ALA A 93 -14.91 3.05 7.94
C ALA A 93 -14.38 4.47 8.18
N ALA A 94 -13.07 4.59 8.36
CA ALA A 94 -12.40 5.83 8.75
C ALA A 94 -11.08 5.99 7.98
N PRO A 95 -10.45 7.18 8.02
CA PRO A 95 -9.16 7.39 7.38
C PRO A 95 -8.11 6.37 7.84
N GLY A 96 -7.41 5.78 6.88
CA GLY A 96 -6.39 4.74 7.07
C GLY A 96 -6.91 3.31 7.04
N ASP A 97 -8.24 3.11 6.99
CA ASP A 97 -8.80 1.81 6.65
C ASP A 97 -8.55 1.50 5.17
N ILE A 98 -8.50 0.21 4.85
CA ILE A 98 -8.12 -0.29 3.53
C ILE A 98 -9.32 -0.99 2.92
N ILE A 99 -9.71 -0.59 1.72
CA ILE A 99 -10.73 -1.29 0.94
C ILE A 99 -10.01 -2.27 0.02
N GLN A 100 -10.44 -3.53 0.03
CA GLN A 100 -10.05 -4.54 -0.93
C GLN A 100 -11.27 -4.95 -1.76
N ILE A 101 -11.13 -4.99 -3.08
CA ILE A 101 -12.04 -5.68 -3.99
C ILE A 101 -11.42 -7.00 -4.41
N ALA A 102 -12.15 -8.10 -4.20
CA ALA A 102 -11.72 -9.45 -4.59
C ALA A 102 -12.94 -10.36 -4.82
N ASN A 103 -12.72 -11.51 -5.45
CA ASN A 103 -13.67 -12.61 -5.46
C ASN A 103 -13.44 -13.44 -4.19
N ASP A 104 -14.43 -13.50 -3.30
CA ASP A 104 -14.35 -14.25 -2.02
C ASP A 104 -14.01 -15.74 -2.18
N SER A 105 -14.27 -16.31 -3.37
CA SER A 105 -13.93 -17.71 -3.68
C SER A 105 -12.54 -17.89 -4.27
N TYR A 106 -11.83 -16.80 -4.60
CA TYR A 106 -10.50 -16.81 -5.17
C TYR A 106 -9.69 -15.57 -4.72
N THR A 107 -9.24 -15.63 -3.47
CA THR A 107 -8.46 -14.56 -2.81
C THR A 107 -6.99 -14.93 -2.64
N GLY A 108 -6.60 -16.09 -3.15
CA GLY A 108 -5.23 -16.58 -3.05
C GLY A 108 -4.22 -15.60 -3.65
N PRO A 109 -2.93 -15.76 -3.31
CA PRO A 109 -1.88 -14.86 -3.77
C PRO A 109 -1.66 -14.87 -5.30
N ASP A 110 -2.21 -15.86 -6.00
CA ASP A 110 -2.23 -16.01 -7.45
C ASP A 110 -3.51 -15.46 -8.11
N ALA A 111 -4.39 -14.83 -7.33
CA ALA A 111 -5.57 -14.15 -7.84
C ALA A 111 -5.18 -13.03 -8.80
N ASP A 112 -5.53 -13.21 -10.07
CA ASP A 112 -5.39 -12.21 -11.13
C ASP A 112 -6.66 -12.23 -11.98
N TYR A 113 -7.45 -11.16 -11.86
CA TYR A 113 -8.69 -10.98 -12.60
C TYR A 113 -9.09 -9.51 -12.62
N ASP A 114 -9.85 -9.15 -13.65
CA ASP A 114 -10.35 -7.79 -13.81
C ASP A 114 -11.15 -7.35 -12.59
N GLY A 115 -10.87 -6.14 -12.10
CA GLY A 115 -11.56 -5.53 -10.97
C GLY A 115 -10.95 -5.80 -9.59
N LEU A 116 -9.97 -6.71 -9.48
CA LEU A 116 -9.14 -6.84 -8.28
C LEU A 116 -8.42 -5.52 -8.00
N HIS A 117 -8.65 -4.93 -6.83
CA HIS A 117 -8.06 -3.62 -6.51
C HIS A 117 -8.00 -3.35 -5.02
N THR A 118 -6.99 -2.61 -4.58
CA THR A 118 -6.78 -2.26 -3.16
C THR A 118 -6.55 -0.76 -3.03
N VAL A 119 -7.25 -0.11 -2.09
CA VAL A 119 -7.18 1.34 -1.90
C VAL A 119 -7.17 1.71 -0.42
N ILE A 120 -6.59 2.87 -0.08
CA ILE A 120 -6.57 3.40 1.29
C ILE A 120 -7.59 4.54 1.39
N ILE A 121 -8.42 4.51 2.43
CA ILE A 121 -9.41 5.55 2.71
C ILE A 121 -8.72 6.78 3.30
N LEU A 122 -9.01 7.94 2.71
CA LEU A 122 -8.62 9.26 3.22
C LEU A 122 -9.79 9.95 3.93
N GLU A 123 -11.02 9.74 3.47
CA GLU A 123 -12.25 10.31 4.03
C GLU A 123 -13.44 9.38 3.76
N ASN A 124 -14.38 9.31 4.69
CA ASN A 124 -15.67 8.65 4.52
C ASN A 124 -16.77 9.70 4.43
N HIS A 125 -17.46 9.78 3.29
CA HIS A 125 -18.51 10.78 3.08
C HIS A 125 -19.84 10.44 3.76
N GLY A 126 -19.97 9.21 4.28
CA GLY A 126 -21.14 8.73 5.01
C GLY A 126 -22.29 8.21 4.13
N ASP A 127 -22.17 8.31 2.80
CA ASP A 127 -23.15 7.83 1.82
C ASP A 127 -22.73 6.51 1.15
N GLY A 128 -21.64 5.90 1.61
CA GLY A 128 -21.03 4.70 1.00
C GLY A 128 -19.93 5.03 0.01
N THR A 129 -19.65 6.31 -0.26
CA THR A 129 -18.50 6.76 -1.03
C THR A 129 -17.38 7.30 -0.15
N PHE A 130 -16.16 7.27 -0.69
CA PHE A 130 -14.94 7.61 0.03
C PHE A 130 -14.03 8.49 -0.82
N LYS A 131 -13.30 9.39 -0.17
CA LYS A 131 -12.04 9.91 -0.73
C LYS A 131 -10.97 8.85 -0.48
N VAL A 132 -10.24 8.46 -1.52
CA VAL A 132 -9.23 7.39 -1.42
C VAL A 132 -7.93 7.77 -2.11
N ILE A 133 -6.87 7.04 -1.77
CA ILE A 133 -5.59 7.07 -2.47
C ILE A 133 -5.18 5.66 -2.85
N ASP A 134 -4.74 5.49 -4.09
CA ASP A 134 -4.33 4.21 -4.64
C ASP A 134 -3.25 4.34 -5.71
N SER A 135 -2.47 3.28 -5.89
CA SER A 135 -1.56 3.15 -7.02
C SER A 135 -2.23 2.40 -8.17
N ASN A 136 -1.83 2.72 -9.40
CA ASN A 136 -2.22 1.99 -10.61
C ASN A 136 -3.72 1.98 -10.94
N SER A 137 -4.53 2.90 -10.40
CA SER A 137 -5.96 2.97 -10.73
C SER A 137 -6.24 3.28 -12.22
N GLN A 138 -5.21 3.69 -12.98
CA GLN A 138 -5.29 3.94 -14.42
C GLN A 138 -4.31 3.08 -15.25
N TRP A 139 -3.80 1.97 -14.69
CA TRP A 139 -2.86 1.05 -15.37
C TRP A 139 -1.48 1.65 -15.72
N ASP A 140 -1.08 2.69 -15.01
CA ASP A 140 0.18 3.42 -15.21
C ASP A 140 1.15 3.37 -14.01
N GLY A 141 0.78 2.66 -12.94
CA GLY A 141 1.57 2.50 -11.73
C GLY A 141 1.73 3.78 -10.89
N VAL A 142 0.92 4.82 -11.14
CA VAL A 142 1.03 6.11 -10.44
C VAL A 142 0.02 6.19 -9.30
N VAL A 143 0.47 6.72 -8.16
CA VAL A 143 -0.35 6.95 -6.97
C VAL A 143 -1.19 8.21 -7.14
N ARG A 144 -2.50 8.11 -6.92
CA ARG A 144 -3.44 9.23 -7.07
C ARG A 144 -4.49 9.27 -5.99
N ILE A 145 -4.90 10.48 -5.66
CA ILE A 145 -6.12 10.74 -4.90
C ILE A 145 -7.31 10.70 -5.84
N ARG A 146 -8.38 10.03 -5.38
CA ARG A 146 -9.69 10.04 -6.01
C ARG A 146 -10.68 10.61 -4.99
N GLU A 147 -11.20 11.79 -5.31
CA GLU A 147 -12.12 12.54 -4.43
C GLU A 147 -13.46 11.83 -4.21
N THR A 148 -13.83 10.89 -5.07
CA THR A 148 -15.03 10.08 -4.89
C THR A 148 -14.80 8.68 -5.44
N TYR A 149 -14.90 7.69 -4.56
CA TYR A 149 -14.83 6.28 -4.88
C TYR A 149 -15.99 5.52 -4.24
N ASP A 150 -16.73 4.79 -5.07
CA ASP A 150 -17.79 3.88 -4.65
C ASP A 150 -17.28 2.43 -4.81
N PRO A 151 -16.93 1.74 -3.71
CA PRO A 151 -16.43 0.37 -3.79
C PRO A 151 -17.52 -0.64 -4.19
N ALA A 152 -18.79 -0.36 -3.87
CA ALA A 152 -19.91 -1.22 -4.26
C ALA A 152 -20.14 -1.15 -5.77
N ALA A 153 -20.15 0.05 -6.35
CA ALA A 153 -20.24 0.23 -7.79
C ALA A 153 -18.98 -0.27 -8.52
N SER A 154 -17.80 -0.18 -7.90
CA SER A 154 -16.55 -0.71 -8.46
C SER A 154 -16.58 -2.24 -8.54
N ALA A 155 -16.94 -2.92 -7.45
CA ALA A 155 -17.05 -4.38 -7.42
C ALA A 155 -18.19 -4.87 -8.33
N GLY A 156 -19.35 -4.19 -8.30
CA GLY A 156 -20.54 -4.56 -9.08
C GLY A 156 -20.40 -4.47 -10.60
N ARG A 157 -19.29 -3.94 -11.12
CA ARG A 157 -18.96 -3.98 -12.57
C ARG A 157 -18.57 -5.38 -13.04
N TYR A 158 -18.17 -6.25 -12.12
CA TYR A 158 -17.60 -7.55 -12.41
C TYR A 158 -18.40 -8.64 -11.72
N TYR A 159 -18.48 -9.81 -12.36
CA TYR A 159 -19.24 -10.92 -11.81
C TYR A 159 -18.50 -11.56 -10.63
N GLY A 160 -19.15 -11.60 -9.46
CA GLY A 160 -18.64 -12.32 -8.30
C GLY A 160 -17.58 -11.59 -7.48
N LEU A 161 -17.33 -10.29 -7.74
CA LEU A 161 -16.49 -9.48 -6.87
C LEU A 161 -17.30 -8.87 -5.74
N ASN A 162 -16.73 -8.89 -4.55
CA ASN A 162 -17.18 -8.13 -3.39
C ASN A 162 -16.09 -7.17 -2.95
N PHE A 163 -16.43 -6.31 -2.00
CA PHE A 163 -15.45 -5.48 -1.33
C PHE A 163 -15.53 -5.67 0.18
N HIS A 164 -14.37 -5.54 0.82
CA HIS A 164 -14.20 -5.60 2.26
C HIS A 164 -13.38 -4.39 2.73
N ILE A 165 -13.60 -3.96 3.96
CA ILE A 165 -12.85 -2.85 4.56
C ILE A 165 -12.12 -3.36 5.78
N TYR A 166 -10.81 -3.15 5.83
CA TYR A 166 -9.94 -3.64 6.89
C TYR A 166 -9.33 -2.48 7.68
N ARG A 167 -9.38 -2.59 9.00
CA ARG A 167 -8.69 -1.68 9.92
C ARG A 167 -7.53 -2.38 10.58
N ILE A 168 -6.33 -1.94 10.25
CA ILE A 168 -5.10 -2.40 10.91
C ILE A 168 -4.83 -1.47 12.09
N SER A 169 -4.86 -2.04 13.30
CA SER A 169 -4.54 -1.26 14.50
C SER A 169 -3.06 -0.91 14.50
N SER A 170 -2.73 0.38 14.35
CA SER A 170 -1.41 0.88 14.72
C SER A 170 -1.26 0.69 16.24
N GLY A 171 -0.27 -0.08 16.68
CA GLY A 171 -0.09 -0.44 18.10
C GLY A 171 0.33 0.73 19.01
N ALA A 172 -0.23 1.93 18.85
CA ALA A 172 0.12 3.12 19.61
C ALA A 172 -1.06 3.63 20.44
N THR A 173 -1.01 3.35 21.74
CA THR A 173 -1.53 4.29 22.75
C THR A 173 -0.84 5.64 22.53
N VAL A 174 -1.59 6.66 22.11
CA VAL A 174 -1.10 8.04 22.11
C VAL A 174 -1.07 8.53 23.57
N PRO A 175 0.05 9.11 24.03
CA PRO A 175 0.06 10.55 24.22
C PRO A 175 1.29 11.24 23.61
N SER A 176 1.02 12.42 23.07
CA SER A 176 1.91 13.45 22.54
C SER A 176 3.00 13.92 23.51
N ASP A 177 4.26 13.95 23.05
CA ASP A 177 5.28 15.02 23.16
C ASP A 177 6.69 14.43 22.91
N GLY A 178 7.54 15.18 22.19
CA GLY A 178 8.98 15.06 22.29
C GLY A 178 9.68 14.06 21.36
N SER A 179 10.15 14.59 20.21
CA SER A 179 11.41 14.26 19.52
C SER A 179 12.12 12.97 19.96
N ARG A 180 12.05 11.93 19.13
CA ARG A 180 13.11 10.92 19.02
C ARG A 180 13.39 10.61 17.57
N THR A 181 14.66 10.80 17.23
CA THR A 181 15.34 10.55 15.97
C THR A 181 15.01 9.18 15.38
N ALA A 182 14.75 9.15 14.07
CA ALA A 182 14.62 7.93 13.27
C ALA A 182 15.77 6.96 13.55
N ASN A 183 15.43 5.76 13.99
CA ASN A 183 16.36 4.64 14.05
C ASN A 183 16.52 4.08 12.63
N PRO A 184 17.74 3.88 12.09
CA PRO A 184 17.92 3.31 10.76
C PRO A 184 17.31 1.90 10.68
N GLN A 185 16.61 1.65 9.56
CA GLN A 185 16.08 0.36 9.14
C GLN A 185 17.07 -0.77 9.47
N SER A 186 16.68 -1.65 10.39
CA SER A 186 17.48 -2.83 10.72
C SER A 186 17.38 -3.78 9.53
N ALA A 187 18.51 -4.31 9.07
CA ALA A 187 18.49 -5.32 8.02
C ALA A 187 17.58 -6.49 8.43
N PRO A 188 16.91 -7.16 7.47
CA PRO A 188 16.27 -8.45 7.73
C PRO A 188 17.25 -9.35 8.48
N ASP A 189 16.79 -10.13 9.47
CA ASP A 189 17.68 -10.99 10.30
C ASP A 189 18.17 -12.24 9.54
N ILE A 190 18.52 -12.05 8.27
CA ILE A 190 19.10 -13.03 7.34
C ILE A 190 20.58 -12.66 7.17
N LYS A 191 21.47 -13.60 7.47
CA LYS A 191 22.92 -13.45 7.42
C LYS A 191 23.54 -14.36 6.37
N THR A 192 24.78 -14.05 6.00
CA THR A 192 25.59 -14.93 5.14
C THR A 192 25.68 -16.32 5.75
N GLY A 193 25.37 -17.35 4.96
CA GLY A 193 25.34 -18.75 5.40
C GLY A 193 23.96 -19.27 5.75
N ASP A 194 22.97 -18.39 5.98
CA ASP A 194 21.60 -18.80 6.27
C ASP A 194 20.95 -19.48 5.07
N SER A 195 19.95 -20.31 5.37
CA SER A 195 19.03 -20.85 4.37
C SER A 195 17.73 -20.08 4.44
N ALA A 196 17.19 -19.73 3.29
CA ALA A 196 15.90 -19.09 3.15
C ALA A 196 15.09 -19.79 2.06
N THR A 197 13.82 -19.49 2.00
CA THR A 197 12.92 -19.95 0.94
C THR A 197 12.38 -18.75 0.19
N VAL A 198 12.31 -18.87 -1.13
CA VAL A 198 11.68 -17.85 -1.97
C VAL A 198 10.20 -17.78 -1.64
N ASN A 199 9.74 -16.59 -1.28
CA ASN A 199 8.35 -16.33 -0.90
C ASN A 199 7.66 -15.46 -1.95
N THR A 200 7.49 -15.99 -3.16
CA THR A 200 6.78 -15.31 -4.26
C THR A 200 5.66 -16.19 -4.84
N PRO A 201 4.60 -16.54 -4.09
CA PRO A 201 3.56 -17.44 -4.60
C PRO A 201 2.96 -16.90 -5.92
N GLY A 202 2.68 -17.79 -6.88
CA GLY A 202 2.16 -17.41 -8.22
C GLY A 202 3.20 -16.84 -9.19
N GLU A 203 4.37 -16.44 -8.70
CA GLU A 203 5.43 -15.81 -9.50
C GLU A 203 6.80 -16.46 -9.23
N CYS A 204 7.81 -15.99 -9.95
CA CYS A 204 9.19 -16.30 -9.61
C CYS A 204 9.98 -15.07 -9.20
N LEU A 205 10.82 -15.26 -8.18
CA LEU A 205 11.79 -14.26 -7.80
C LEU A 205 12.86 -14.13 -8.89
N ASN A 206 13.05 -12.91 -9.39
CA ASN A 206 14.08 -12.63 -10.37
C ASN A 206 15.47 -12.84 -9.78
N LEU A 207 16.21 -13.80 -10.35
CA LEU A 207 17.65 -13.94 -10.11
C LEU A 207 18.38 -12.97 -11.03
N ARG A 208 19.21 -12.08 -10.47
CA ARG A 208 19.90 -11.03 -11.22
C ARG A 208 21.42 -11.18 -11.22
N SER A 209 22.09 -10.62 -12.22
CA SER A 209 23.56 -10.65 -12.33
C SER A 209 24.29 -9.76 -11.30
N GLY A 210 23.58 -8.84 -10.66
CA GLY A 210 24.10 -7.89 -9.68
C GLY A 210 23.01 -7.39 -8.74
N ALA A 211 23.42 -6.73 -7.65
CA ALA A 211 22.49 -6.10 -6.71
C ALA A 211 21.76 -4.91 -7.36
N GLY A 212 20.43 -4.89 -7.30
CA GLY A 212 19.62 -3.76 -7.76
C GLY A 212 18.75 -4.06 -8.98
N LEU A 213 17.78 -3.17 -9.21
CA LEU A 213 16.80 -3.30 -10.30
C LEU A 213 17.39 -3.05 -11.69
N SER A 214 18.55 -2.37 -11.77
CA SER A 214 19.28 -2.10 -13.02
C SER A 214 20.13 -3.28 -13.50
N ALA A 215 20.37 -4.29 -12.66
CA ALA A 215 21.10 -5.49 -13.03
C ALA A 215 20.25 -6.44 -13.89
N ALA A 216 20.86 -7.11 -14.87
CA ALA A 216 20.14 -7.99 -15.78
C ALA A 216 19.49 -9.18 -15.06
N ARG A 217 18.26 -9.54 -15.46
CA ARG A 217 17.62 -10.79 -15.04
C ARG A 217 18.32 -11.96 -15.73
N ILE A 218 18.91 -12.85 -14.95
CA ILE A 218 19.60 -14.06 -15.41
C ILE A 218 18.82 -15.34 -15.11
N GLY A 219 17.76 -15.23 -14.30
CA GLY A 219 16.95 -16.37 -13.94
C GLY A 219 15.65 -15.99 -13.21
N CYS A 220 14.99 -17.04 -12.75
CA CYS A 220 13.63 -17.04 -12.24
C CYS A 220 13.55 -18.17 -11.22
N LEU A 221 13.44 -17.83 -9.93
CA LEU A 221 13.35 -18.79 -8.83
C LEU A 221 11.89 -18.97 -8.45
N PRO A 222 11.27 -20.14 -8.67
CA PRO A 222 9.90 -20.39 -8.26
C PRO A 222 9.67 -20.20 -6.75
N HIS A 223 8.43 -19.91 -6.36
CA HIS A 223 8.03 -19.99 -4.95
C HIS A 223 8.48 -21.29 -4.27
N GLY A 224 8.89 -21.20 -3.01
CA GLY A 224 9.34 -22.34 -2.21
C GLY A 224 10.76 -22.79 -2.55
N THR A 225 11.43 -22.18 -3.53
CA THR A 225 12.83 -22.51 -3.85
C THR A 225 13.71 -22.24 -2.63
N LEU A 226 14.39 -23.27 -2.15
CA LEU A 226 15.39 -23.13 -1.11
C LEU A 226 16.61 -22.40 -1.69
N VAL A 227 17.07 -21.38 -0.99
CA VAL A 227 18.28 -20.62 -1.34
C VAL A 227 19.23 -20.55 -0.16
N LYS A 228 20.53 -20.51 -0.46
CA LYS A 228 21.57 -20.26 0.55
C LYS A 228 22.15 -18.88 0.34
N ILE A 229 22.24 -18.09 1.40
CA ILE A 229 22.78 -16.72 1.34
C ILE A 229 24.31 -16.78 1.27
N LEU A 230 24.89 -16.20 0.21
CA LEU A 230 26.34 -16.21 -0.06
C LEU A 230 27.04 -14.90 0.29
N SER A 231 26.30 -13.79 0.38
CA SER A 231 26.87 -12.48 0.70
C SER A 231 26.14 -11.78 1.84
N THR A 232 26.85 -10.85 2.48
CA THR A 232 26.23 -9.93 3.44
C THR A 232 25.17 -9.09 2.70
N PRO A 233 23.98 -8.87 3.31
CA PRO A 233 22.94 -8.03 2.72
C PRO A 233 23.44 -6.61 2.44
N GLN A 234 23.12 -6.08 1.27
CA GLN A 234 23.50 -4.74 0.81
C GLN A 234 22.25 -3.90 0.56
N LEU A 235 22.18 -2.72 1.18
CA LEU A 235 21.11 -1.76 0.92
C LEU A 235 21.44 -0.96 -0.35
N ILE A 236 20.73 -1.24 -1.43
CA ILE A 236 20.90 -0.57 -2.74
C ILE A 236 19.55 -0.04 -3.19
N ALA A 237 19.47 1.26 -3.45
CA ALA A 237 18.25 1.95 -3.88
C ALA A 237 17.03 1.64 -2.99
N GLY A 238 17.23 1.67 -1.65
CA GLY A 238 16.17 1.47 -0.66
C GLY A 238 15.78 0.02 -0.37
N ARG A 239 16.41 -0.97 -1.02
CA ARG A 239 16.11 -2.39 -0.86
C ARG A 239 17.33 -3.20 -0.47
N TYR A 240 17.17 -4.21 0.37
CA TYR A 240 18.24 -5.15 0.70
C TYR A 240 18.39 -6.23 -0.37
N TRP A 241 19.64 -6.44 -0.79
CA TRP A 241 20.03 -7.44 -1.78
C TRP A 241 21.09 -8.38 -1.21
N ALA A 242 21.01 -9.66 -1.54
CA ALA A 242 22.11 -10.60 -1.30
C ALA A 242 22.31 -11.50 -2.51
N ASN A 243 23.55 -11.94 -2.66
CA ASN A 243 23.88 -13.04 -3.52
C ASN A 243 23.43 -14.35 -2.86
N VAL A 244 22.81 -15.22 -3.63
CA VAL A 244 22.27 -16.51 -3.18
C VAL A 244 22.68 -17.62 -4.13
N SER A 245 22.82 -18.82 -3.58
CA SER A 245 22.92 -20.06 -4.34
C SER A 245 21.57 -20.76 -4.36
N SER A 246 21.18 -21.27 -5.54
CA SER A 246 19.89 -21.91 -5.78
C SER A 246 20.01 -23.05 -6.79
N SER A 247 18.92 -23.80 -7.00
CA SER A 247 18.86 -24.81 -8.07
C SER A 247 18.97 -24.25 -9.48
N ALA A 248 18.77 -22.94 -9.69
CA ALA A 248 18.89 -22.27 -10.98
C ALA A 248 20.28 -21.62 -11.20
N GLY A 249 21.20 -21.76 -10.23
CA GLY A 249 22.51 -21.12 -10.23
C GLY A 249 22.62 -19.99 -9.19
N ASP A 250 23.77 -19.33 -9.20
CA ASP A 250 24.09 -18.25 -8.26
C ASP A 250 23.72 -16.88 -8.84
N GLY A 251 23.24 -15.96 -8.00
CA GLY A 251 22.86 -14.62 -8.43
C GLY A 251 22.26 -13.79 -7.31
N TRP A 252 21.84 -12.57 -7.63
CA TRP A 252 21.34 -11.60 -6.67
C TRP A 252 19.81 -11.57 -6.62
N VAL A 253 19.27 -11.54 -5.40
CA VAL A 253 17.84 -11.42 -5.14
C VAL A 253 17.57 -10.36 -4.08
N ALA A 254 16.36 -9.82 -4.08
CA ALA A 254 15.88 -8.93 -3.03
C ALA A 254 15.41 -9.73 -1.81
N LEU A 255 15.88 -9.35 -0.62
CA LEU A 255 15.64 -10.09 0.63
C LEU A 255 14.20 -10.04 1.11
N GLU A 256 13.46 -8.99 0.76
CA GLU A 256 12.03 -8.85 1.08
C GLU A 256 11.17 -10.00 0.52
N TYR A 257 11.68 -10.72 -0.48
CA TYR A 257 11.02 -11.91 -1.06
C TYR A 257 11.59 -13.23 -0.54
N LEU A 258 12.40 -13.20 0.52
CA LEU A 258 12.95 -14.38 1.16
C LEU A 258 12.36 -14.53 2.55
N LYS A 259 11.93 -15.75 2.87
CA LYS A 259 11.54 -16.14 4.21
C LYS A 259 12.66 -16.96 4.83
N ALA A 260 13.22 -16.51 5.95
CA ALA A 260 14.23 -17.25 6.70
C ALA A 260 13.69 -18.65 7.06
N ALA A 261 14.49 -19.69 6.80
CA ALA A 261 14.17 -21.01 7.33
C ALA A 261 14.51 -21.03 8.82
N ALA A 262 13.61 -21.52 9.66
CA ALA A 262 13.87 -21.65 11.10
C ALA A 262 15.20 -22.40 11.34
N PRO A 263 16.03 -22.01 12.33
CA PRO A 263 17.27 -22.72 12.60
C PRO A 263 16.96 -24.09 13.19
N GLY A 264 17.10 -25.14 12.38
CA GLY A 264 17.23 -26.51 12.86
C GLY A 264 16.27 -27.53 12.24
N ALA A 265 16.74 -28.19 11.18
CA ALA A 265 16.85 -29.65 11.12
C ALA A 265 17.67 -30.02 9.89
N GLY A 266 18.96 -30.30 10.10
CA GLY A 266 19.73 -31.03 9.12
C GLY A 266 19.20 -32.46 9.00
N GLY A 267 19.14 -32.94 7.76
CA GLY A 267 19.17 -34.37 7.44
C GLY A 267 17.85 -35.12 7.50
N GLY A 268 17.30 -35.43 6.33
CA GLY A 268 16.23 -36.41 6.19
C GLY A 268 15.72 -36.51 4.75
N ALA A 269 16.45 -37.24 3.91
CA ALA A 269 15.97 -37.68 2.60
C ALA A 269 14.74 -38.59 2.80
N GLY A 270 13.55 -37.99 2.71
CA GLY A 270 12.27 -38.70 2.65
C GLY A 270 11.91 -38.97 1.21
N SER A 271 12.15 -40.21 0.77
CA SER A 271 11.66 -40.75 -0.50
C SER A 271 10.13 -40.76 -0.52
N GLY A 272 9.52 -39.71 -1.07
CA GLY A 272 8.11 -39.66 -1.42
C GLY A 272 7.98 -39.75 -2.94
N SER A 273 7.39 -40.83 -3.44
CA SER A 273 7.24 -41.10 -4.86
C SER A 273 6.45 -39.99 -5.57
N THR A 274 7.16 -39.06 -6.20
CA THR A 274 6.57 -38.13 -7.17
C THR A 274 6.23 -38.92 -8.43
N LYS A 275 4.95 -38.93 -8.78
CA LYS A 275 4.48 -39.27 -10.13
C LYS A 275 5.28 -38.43 -11.14
N PRO A 276 5.85 -39.01 -12.20
CA PRO A 276 6.81 -38.30 -13.03
C PRO A 276 6.19 -37.04 -13.67
N PRO A 277 6.95 -35.94 -13.78
CA PRO A 277 6.47 -34.73 -14.44
C PRO A 277 6.16 -35.04 -15.90
N MET A 278 4.97 -34.63 -16.36
CA MET A 278 4.61 -34.72 -17.78
C MET A 278 5.59 -33.85 -18.57
N THR A 279 6.36 -34.48 -19.45
CA THR A 279 7.25 -33.80 -20.39
C THR A 279 6.41 -32.89 -21.29
N PHE A 280 6.66 -31.58 -21.22
CA PHE A 280 6.08 -30.60 -22.13
C PHE A 280 6.57 -30.92 -23.55
N ARG A 281 5.71 -31.51 -24.39
CA ARG A 281 6.01 -31.74 -25.81
C ARG A 281 5.86 -30.42 -26.55
N LEU A 282 6.99 -29.88 -27.00
CA LEU A 282 7.04 -28.77 -27.95
C LEU A 282 6.41 -29.24 -29.28
N PHE A 283 5.23 -28.73 -29.63
CA PHE A 283 4.68 -28.91 -30.98
C PHE A 283 5.44 -27.98 -31.94
N ILE A 284 6.43 -28.53 -32.64
CA ILE A 284 6.99 -27.89 -33.83
C ILE A 284 6.10 -28.31 -35.00
N GLY A 285 5.26 -27.41 -35.49
CA GLY A 285 4.53 -27.59 -36.73
C GLY A 285 5.50 -27.58 -37.91
N SER A 286 5.71 -28.75 -38.53
CA SER A 286 6.50 -28.88 -39.74
C SER A 286 5.67 -28.40 -40.94
N ILE A 287 6.01 -27.24 -41.51
CA ILE A 287 5.53 -26.84 -42.83
C ILE A 287 6.32 -27.65 -43.86
N ALA A 288 5.63 -28.57 -44.55
CA ALA A 288 6.17 -29.25 -45.72
C ALA A 288 5.74 -28.49 -46.98
N THR A 289 6.73 -27.95 -47.69
CA THR A 289 6.63 -27.48 -49.08
C THR A 289 6.51 -28.68 -50.01
N ARG A 290 5.45 -28.71 -50.83
CA ARG A 290 5.48 -29.06 -52.26
C ARG A 290 4.33 -28.38 -52.97
#